data_AF-A0A945EDA6-F1
#
_entry.id   AF-A0A945EDA6-F1
#
_cell.length_a   1.000
_cell.length_b   1.000
_cell.length_c   1.000
_cell.angle_alpha   90.00
_cell.angle_beta   90.00
_cell.angle_gamma   90.00
#
_symmetry.space_group_name_H-M   'P 1'
#
loop_
_entity.id
_entity.type
_entity.pdbx_description
1 polymer ?
#
loop_
_entity_poly.entity_id
_entity_poly.type
_entity_poly.pdbx_seq_one_letter_code
_entity_poly.pdbx_strand_id
1 'polypeptide(L)'
;MKFLIFLIIMVGLVSFFWHEEIGDYFSTLKQPVENNASDIIQEGIEKTSDWWEGGAEEYVTSLVNSLTAQGREKIDEYLANKELNEYGDEEGTMYTGGTPLFNEETGVVLEKYEFLINKFPEIVEELNLEQYISTEGQD
;
A
#
# COMPACT_ATOMS: atom_id res chain seq x y z
N MET A 1 -4.00 -14.48 4.36
CA MET A 1 -2.84 -13.89 3.65
C MET A 1 -2.14 -14.84 2.69
N LYS A 2 -1.71 -16.05 3.09
CA LYS A 2 -1.07 -17.02 2.16
C LYS A 2 -1.96 -17.44 0.97
N PHE A 3 -3.28 -17.47 1.13
CA PHE A 3 -4.22 -17.94 0.10
C PHE A 3 -4.41 -16.95 -1.08
N LEU A 4 -4.31 -15.64 -0.84
CA LEU A 4 -4.53 -14.61 -1.87
C LEU A 4 -3.29 -14.44 -2.76
N ILE A 5 -2.10 -14.44 -2.15
CA ILE A 5 -0.82 -14.47 -2.85
C ILE A 5 -0.72 -15.76 -3.69
N PHE A 6 -1.16 -16.90 -3.14
CA PHE A 6 -1.24 -18.15 -3.89
C PHE A 6 -2.23 -18.08 -5.07
N LEU A 7 -3.32 -17.31 -4.95
CA LEU A 7 -4.31 -17.14 -6.00
C LEU A 7 -3.78 -16.26 -7.14
N ILE A 8 -3.09 -15.16 -6.84
CA ILE A 8 -2.45 -14.29 -7.84
C ILE A 8 -1.32 -15.04 -8.57
N ILE A 9 -0.49 -15.78 -7.83
CA ILE A 9 0.56 -16.63 -8.40
C ILE A 9 -0.04 -17.78 -9.21
N MET A 10 -1.14 -18.40 -8.76
CA MET A 10 -1.86 -19.42 -9.53
C MET A 10 -2.47 -18.88 -10.81
N VAL A 11 -3.10 -17.70 -10.79
CA VAL A 11 -3.66 -17.06 -11.98
C VAL A 11 -2.55 -16.71 -12.98
N GLY A 12 -1.41 -16.20 -12.50
CA GLY A 12 -0.22 -15.97 -13.32
C GLY A 12 0.37 -17.25 -13.94
N LEU A 13 0.49 -18.32 -13.15
CA LEU A 13 1.03 -19.61 -13.60
C LEU A 13 0.09 -20.33 -14.57
N VAL A 14 -1.22 -20.29 -14.33
CA VAL A 14 -2.25 -20.83 -15.24
C VAL A 14 -2.24 -20.06 -16.55
N SER A 15 -2.13 -18.73 -16.51
CA SER A 15 -2.03 -17.89 -17.71
C SER A 15 -0.75 -18.13 -18.52
N PHE A 16 0.36 -18.46 -17.85
CA PHE A 16 1.65 -18.75 -18.48
C PHE A 16 1.73 -20.15 -19.11
N PHE A 17 1.06 -21.16 -18.53
CA PHE A 17 1.08 -22.54 -19.02
C PHE A 17 -0.06 -22.92 -19.99
N TRP A 18 -1.18 -22.18 -20.01
CA TRP A 18 -2.40 -22.54 -20.77
C TRP A 18 -2.87 -21.43 -21.75
N HIS A 19 -1.92 -20.73 -22.36
CA HIS A 19 -2.19 -19.56 -23.22
C HIS A 19 -3.15 -19.83 -24.41
N GLU A 20 -3.24 -21.07 -24.90
CA GLU A 20 -3.98 -21.40 -26.14
C GLU A 20 -5.48 -21.75 -25.93
N GLU A 21 -5.92 -22.09 -24.72
CA GLU A 21 -7.31 -22.56 -24.47
C GLU A 21 -8.17 -21.56 -23.67
N ILE A 22 -7.57 -20.51 -23.11
CA ILE A 22 -8.24 -19.49 -22.28
C ILE A 22 -8.83 -18.33 -23.13
N GLY A 23 -8.48 -18.25 -24.41
CA GLY A 23 -8.93 -17.19 -25.33
C GLY A 23 -10.47 -17.10 -25.47
N ASP A 24 -11.16 -18.25 -25.40
CA ASP A 24 -12.62 -18.30 -25.55
C ASP A 24 -13.39 -17.99 -24.25
N TYR A 25 -12.75 -18.11 -23.09
CA TYR A 25 -13.38 -17.79 -21.81
C TYR A 25 -13.55 -16.28 -21.62
N PHE A 26 -12.57 -15.49 -22.09
CA PHE A 26 -12.62 -14.03 -22.04
C PHE A 26 -13.49 -13.40 -23.14
N SER A 27 -13.74 -14.09 -24.25
CA SER A 27 -14.59 -13.56 -25.32
C SER A 27 -16.08 -13.56 -24.93
N THR A 28 -16.50 -14.52 -24.11
CA THR A 28 -17.88 -14.62 -23.60
C THR A 28 -18.20 -13.55 -22.55
N LEU A 29 -17.21 -13.07 -21.80
CA LEU A 29 -17.36 -11.95 -20.86
C LEU A 29 -17.47 -10.58 -21.57
N LYS A 30 -17.23 -10.53 -22.88
CA LYS A 30 -17.12 -9.27 -23.64
C LYS A 30 -18.42 -8.80 -24.31
N GLN A 31 -19.47 -9.62 -24.38
CA GLN A 31 -20.74 -9.24 -25.02
C GLN A 31 -21.90 -9.42 -24.05
N PRO A 32 -22.21 -8.43 -23.19
CA PRO A 32 -22.84 -7.16 -23.60
C PRO A 32 -22.43 -5.97 -22.70
N VAL A 33 -21.16 -5.56 -22.74
CA VAL A 33 -20.57 -4.55 -21.83
C VAL A 33 -19.97 -3.40 -22.65
N GLU A 34 -20.75 -2.79 -23.54
CA GLU A 34 -20.27 -1.65 -24.33
C GLU A 34 -20.96 -0.32 -23.99
N ASN A 35 -22.11 -0.35 -23.29
CA ASN A 35 -22.88 0.89 -23.07
C ASN A 35 -22.98 1.35 -21.59
N ASN A 36 -22.67 0.50 -20.61
CA ASN A 36 -22.64 0.84 -19.17
C ASN A 36 -21.34 0.37 -18.49
N ALA A 37 -20.32 0.07 -19.30
CA ALA A 37 -19.08 -0.55 -18.86
C ALA A 37 -18.20 0.40 -18.04
N SER A 38 -18.11 1.66 -18.45
CA SER A 38 -17.31 2.66 -17.74
C SER A 38 -17.77 2.81 -16.31
N ASP A 39 -19.08 2.87 -16.10
CA ASP A 39 -19.65 3.24 -14.81
C ASP A 39 -19.60 2.05 -13.84
N ILE A 40 -19.85 0.83 -14.33
CA ILE A 40 -19.74 -0.40 -13.52
C ILE A 40 -18.28 -0.77 -13.24
N ILE A 41 -17.38 -0.51 -14.19
CA ILE A 41 -15.94 -0.73 -13.99
C ILE A 41 -15.36 0.32 -13.05
N GLN A 42 -15.78 1.59 -13.16
CA GLN A 42 -15.35 2.64 -12.22
C GLN A 42 -15.93 2.40 -10.83
N GLU A 43 -17.23 2.13 -10.69
CA GLU A 43 -17.84 1.81 -9.39
C GLU A 43 -17.25 0.53 -8.78
N GLY A 44 -16.89 -0.45 -9.63
CA GLY A 44 -16.19 -1.67 -9.22
C GLY A 44 -14.76 -1.40 -8.76
N ILE A 45 -13.99 -0.59 -9.50
CA ILE A 45 -12.62 -0.19 -9.15
C ILE A 45 -12.62 0.65 -7.87
N GLU A 46 -13.50 1.63 -7.76
CA GLU A 46 -13.68 2.50 -6.59
C GLU A 46 -14.07 1.67 -5.36
N LYS A 47 -15.09 0.81 -5.45
CA LYS A 47 -15.47 -0.08 -4.33
C LYS A 47 -14.38 -1.07 -3.94
N THR A 48 -13.56 -1.53 -4.89
CA THR A 48 -12.41 -2.38 -4.57
C THR A 48 -11.22 -1.58 -4.03
N SER A 49 -11.08 -0.31 -4.39
CA SER A 49 -10.11 0.64 -3.82
C SER A 49 -10.43 0.88 -2.35
N ASP A 50 -11.67 1.25 -2.04
CA ASP A 50 -12.13 1.51 -0.68
C ASP A 50 -11.99 0.27 0.24
N TRP A 51 -12.26 -0.93 -0.28
CA TRP A 51 -12.12 -2.19 0.46
C TRP A 51 -10.66 -2.62 0.64
N TRP A 52 -9.77 -2.19 -0.25
CA TRP A 52 -8.32 -2.43 -0.21
C TRP A 52 -7.59 -1.42 0.70
N GLU A 53 -8.04 -0.16 0.70
CA GLU A 53 -7.50 0.93 1.52
C GLU A 53 -7.72 0.69 3.02
N GLY A 54 -8.92 0.29 3.45
CA GLY A 54 -9.19 0.03 4.88
C GLY A 54 -8.38 -1.13 5.47
N GLY A 55 -8.07 -2.16 4.67
CA GLY A 55 -7.21 -3.27 5.09
C GLY A 55 -5.73 -2.93 5.09
N ALA A 56 -5.30 -2.04 4.18
CA ALA A 56 -3.94 -1.52 4.14
C ALA A 56 -3.67 -0.60 5.34
N GLU A 57 -4.61 0.28 5.69
CA GLU A 57 -4.49 1.16 6.86
C GLU A 57 -4.35 0.36 8.16
N GLU A 58 -5.20 -0.66 8.39
CA GLU A 58 -5.11 -1.50 9.59
C GLU A 58 -3.76 -2.23 9.69
N TYR A 59 -3.25 -2.74 8.55
CA TYR A 59 -1.93 -3.37 8.50
C TYR A 59 -0.80 -2.39 8.81
N VAL A 60 -0.81 -1.21 8.20
CA VAL A 60 0.22 -0.18 8.40
C VAL A 60 0.22 0.31 9.83
N THR A 61 -0.94 0.60 10.42
CA THR A 61 -1.06 0.98 11.82
C THR A 61 -0.56 -0.13 12.75
N SER A 62 -0.89 -1.39 12.49
CA SER A 62 -0.39 -2.53 13.29
C SER A 62 1.14 -2.67 13.18
N LEU A 63 1.68 -2.56 11.97
CA LEU A 63 3.11 -2.60 11.71
C LEU A 63 3.84 -1.47 12.46
N VAL A 64 3.37 -0.24 12.34
CA VAL A 64 3.98 0.93 12.99
C VAL A 64 3.92 0.82 14.51
N ASN A 65 2.78 0.41 15.06
CA ASN A 65 2.62 0.24 16.51
C ASN A 65 3.55 -0.82 17.09
N SER A 66 3.89 -1.84 16.30
CA SER A 66 4.78 -2.92 16.72
C SER A 66 6.26 -2.67 16.34
N LEU A 67 6.55 -1.62 15.56
CA LEU A 67 7.89 -1.27 15.13
C LEU A 67 8.75 -0.78 16.31
N THR A 68 9.86 -1.45 16.53
CA THR A 68 10.86 -1.05 17.54
C THR A 68 11.54 0.27 17.15
N ALA A 69 12.24 0.88 18.13
CA ALA A 69 13.07 2.07 17.87
C ALA A 69 14.09 1.83 16.75
N GLN A 70 14.67 0.63 16.67
CA GLN A 70 15.61 0.27 15.61
C GLN A 70 14.93 0.23 14.23
N GLY A 71 13.69 -0.29 14.14
CA GLY A 71 12.95 -0.29 12.88
C GLY A 71 12.63 1.12 12.38
N ARG A 72 12.26 2.02 13.30
CA ARG A 72 12.04 3.45 13.01
C ARG A 72 13.32 4.14 12.55
N GLU A 73 14.45 3.85 13.19
CA GLU A 73 15.77 4.34 12.78
C GLU A 73 16.14 3.89 11.36
N LYS A 74 15.79 2.66 10.94
CA LYS A 74 16.00 2.20 9.56
C LYS A 74 15.20 2.97 8.52
N ILE A 75 13.99 3.38 8.85
CA ILE A 75 13.20 4.26 7.97
C ILE A 75 13.87 5.64 7.88
N ASP A 76 14.32 6.21 9.00
CA ASP A 76 14.99 7.50 9.00
C ASP A 76 16.34 7.45 8.22
N GLU A 77 17.12 6.37 8.36
CA GLU A 77 18.33 6.13 7.55
C GLU A 77 18.01 6.02 6.05
N TYR A 78 16.91 5.35 5.68
CA TYR A 78 16.47 5.24 4.29
C TYR A 78 16.20 6.62 3.67
N LEU A 79 15.50 7.50 4.41
CA LEU A 79 15.25 8.87 3.96
C LEU A 79 16.56 9.66 3.79
N ALA A 80 17.45 9.57 4.77
CA ALA A 80 18.74 10.26 4.71
C ALA A 80 19.61 9.79 3.53
N ASN A 81 19.63 8.48 3.25
CA ASN A 81 20.38 7.93 2.11
C ASN A 81 19.82 8.37 0.75
N LYS A 82 18.55 8.79 0.71
CA LYS A 82 17.88 9.31 -0.49
C LYS A 82 17.84 10.83 -0.55
N GLU A 83 18.54 11.52 0.35
CA GLU A 83 18.55 12.99 0.44
C GLU A 83 17.13 13.57 0.59
N LEU A 84 16.28 12.86 1.35
CA LEU A 84 14.92 13.25 1.68
C LEU A 84 14.85 13.80 3.10
N ASN A 85 13.92 14.74 3.33
CA ASN A 85 13.60 15.26 4.65
C ASN A 85 12.81 14.23 5.50
N GLU A 86 12.48 14.59 6.74
CA GLU A 86 11.79 13.71 7.70
C GLU A 86 10.37 13.26 7.28
N TYR A 87 9.80 13.87 6.24
CA TYR A 87 8.50 13.54 5.65
C TYR A 87 8.64 12.89 4.26
N GLY A 88 9.87 12.63 3.84
CA GLY A 88 10.15 11.99 2.56
C GLY A 88 9.96 12.90 1.35
N ASP A 89 10.09 14.21 1.50
CA ASP A 89 10.18 15.14 0.37
C ASP A 89 11.62 15.61 0.19
N GLU A 90 11.94 16.26 -0.93
CA GLU A 90 13.29 16.78 -1.19
C GLU A 90 13.76 17.70 -0.04
N GLU A 91 15.06 17.63 0.27
CA GLU A 91 15.66 18.56 1.23
C GLU A 91 15.38 20.02 0.85
N GLY A 92 15.00 20.84 1.85
CA GLY A 92 14.64 22.24 1.64
C GLY A 92 13.19 22.49 1.23
N THR A 93 12.36 21.43 1.09
CA THR A 93 10.91 21.59 0.92
C THR A 93 10.32 22.42 2.07
N MET A 94 9.60 23.49 1.71
CA MET A 94 8.90 24.35 2.66
C MET A 94 7.41 24.05 2.64
N TYR A 95 6.83 23.90 3.83
CA TYR A 95 5.40 23.66 4.00
C TYR A 95 4.70 24.94 4.46
N THR A 96 3.81 25.46 3.61
CA THR A 96 2.99 26.61 3.97
C THR A 96 1.78 26.14 4.78
N GLY A 97 1.76 26.44 6.09
CA GLY A 97 0.62 26.12 6.96
C GLY A 97 0.91 25.12 8.08
N GLY A 98 2.03 24.38 8.03
CA GLY A 98 2.34 23.41 9.08
C GLY A 98 3.25 22.31 8.57
N THR A 99 3.03 21.07 9.02
CA THR A 99 3.71 19.87 8.50
C THR A 99 2.75 19.10 7.60
N PRO A 100 3.25 18.24 6.68
CA PRO A 100 2.38 17.41 5.85
C PRO A 100 1.60 16.36 6.66
N LEU A 101 1.90 16.21 7.94
CA LEU A 101 1.20 15.31 8.86
C LEU A 101 -0.11 15.89 9.37
N PHE A 102 -0.41 17.16 9.13
CA PHE A 102 -1.67 17.76 9.54
C PHE A 102 -2.54 18.10 8.34
N ASN A 103 -3.72 17.52 8.28
CA ASN A 103 -4.73 17.88 7.30
C ASN A 103 -5.63 18.99 7.89
N GLU A 104 -5.46 20.23 7.41
CA GLU A 104 -6.24 21.38 7.90
C GLU A 104 -7.73 21.31 7.52
N GLU A 105 -8.08 20.61 6.44
CA GLU A 105 -9.47 20.47 5.99
C GLU A 105 -10.27 19.55 6.91
N THR A 106 -9.65 18.45 7.36
CA THR A 106 -10.29 17.43 8.20
C THR A 106 -9.95 17.55 9.68
N GLY A 107 -8.87 18.25 10.02
CA GLY A 107 -8.32 18.35 11.38
C GLY A 107 -7.58 17.09 11.84
N VAL A 108 -7.31 16.14 10.94
CA VAL A 108 -6.65 14.87 11.26
C VAL A 108 -5.13 15.05 11.29
N VAL A 109 -4.48 14.45 12.29
CA VAL A 109 -3.01 14.34 12.39
C VAL A 109 -2.61 12.91 12.05
N LEU A 110 -1.71 12.76 11.08
CA LEU A 110 -1.12 11.48 10.67
C LEU A 110 0.10 11.15 11.54
N GLU A 111 0.27 9.87 11.87
CA GLU A 111 1.51 9.38 12.49
C GLU A 111 2.62 9.36 11.42
N LYS A 112 3.83 9.84 11.77
CA LYS A 112 4.92 10.06 10.81
C LYS A 112 5.26 8.80 10.00
N TYR A 113 5.42 7.65 10.65
CA TYR A 113 5.84 6.42 10.02
C TYR A 113 4.69 5.72 9.30
N GLU A 114 3.44 5.89 9.76
CA GLU A 114 2.27 5.49 8.96
C GLU A 114 2.23 6.27 7.64
N PHE A 115 2.41 7.59 7.72
CA PHE A 115 2.51 8.46 6.54
C PHE A 115 3.65 8.05 5.60
N LEU A 116 4.85 7.77 6.14
CA LEU A 116 6.00 7.37 5.33
C LEU A 116 5.83 5.99 4.69
N ILE A 117 5.25 5.01 5.39
CA ILE A 117 4.99 3.67 4.82
C ILE A 117 3.91 3.75 3.74
N ASN A 118 2.90 4.60 3.92
CA ASN A 118 1.89 4.83 2.88
C ASN A 118 2.49 5.55 1.66
N LYS A 119 3.44 6.48 1.88
CA LYS A 119 4.13 7.22 0.82
C LYS A 119 5.14 6.36 0.06
N PHE A 120 5.82 5.45 0.75
CA PHE A 120 6.83 4.54 0.22
C PHE A 120 6.54 3.09 0.65
N PRO A 121 5.52 2.44 0.08
CA PRO A 121 5.12 1.09 0.49
C PRO A 121 6.26 0.06 0.33
N GLU A 122 7.20 0.31 -0.58
CA GLU A 122 8.36 -0.55 -0.84
C GLU A 122 9.33 -0.67 0.35
N ILE A 123 9.36 0.30 1.29
CA ILE A 123 10.32 0.29 2.40
C ILE A 123 10.10 -0.89 3.35
N VAL A 124 8.87 -1.40 3.40
CA VAL A 124 8.51 -2.56 4.23
C VAL A 124 9.32 -3.78 3.79
N GLU A 125 9.39 -4.01 2.47
CA GLU A 125 10.14 -5.13 1.88
C GLU A 125 11.63 -4.82 1.79
N GLU A 126 12.01 -3.62 1.31
CA GLU A 126 13.41 -3.24 1.09
C GLU A 126 14.24 -3.25 2.38
N LEU A 127 13.67 -2.76 3.48
CA LEU A 127 14.32 -2.73 4.79
C LEU A 127 14.05 -4.00 5.61
N ASN A 128 13.21 -4.91 5.10
CA ASN A 128 12.74 -6.10 5.80
C ASN A 128 12.25 -5.74 7.21
N LEU A 129 11.28 -4.81 7.30
CA LEU A 129 10.85 -4.20 8.57
C LEU A 129 10.27 -5.22 9.56
N GLU A 130 9.80 -6.37 9.06
CA GLU A 130 9.27 -7.46 9.88
C GLU A 130 10.26 -7.98 10.94
N GLN A 131 11.58 -7.88 10.68
CA GLN A 131 12.60 -8.28 11.64
C GLN A 131 12.74 -7.33 12.84
N TYR A 132 12.18 -6.12 12.72
CA TYR A 132 12.25 -5.06 13.73
C TYR A 132 10.92 -4.86 14.47
N ILE A 133 10.03 -5.83 14.38
CA ILE A 133 8.76 -5.86 15.12
C ILE A 133 9.01 -6.44 16.51
N SER A 134 8.52 -5.76 17.55
CA SER A 134 8.51 -6.30 18.91
C SER A 134 7.46 -7.40 19.02
N THR A 135 7.83 -8.59 19.47
CA THR A 135 6.86 -9.64 19.85
C THR A 135 6.18 -9.36 21.18
N GLU A 136 6.64 -8.34 21.92
CA GLU A 136 6.08 -7.93 23.19
C GLU A 136 5.21 -6.69 22.98
N GLY A 137 3.89 -6.91 22.91
CA GLY A 137 2.87 -5.89 22.63
C GLY A 137 1.43 -6.39 22.81
N GLN A 138 1.21 -7.30 23.77
CA GLN A 138 -0.08 -7.60 24.41
C GLN A 138 0.24 -7.77 25.91
N ASP A 139 0.40 -6.67 26.63
CA ASP A 139 0.37 -6.63 28.11
C ASP A 139 -0.35 -5.34 28.55
#